data_AF-A0AAU3B0F9-F1
#
_entry.id   AF-A0AAU3B0F9-F1
#
_cell.length_a   1.000
_cell.length_b   1.000
_cell.length_c   1.000
_cell.angle_alpha   90.00
_cell.angle_beta   90.00
_cell.angle_gamma   90.00
#
_symmetry.space_group_name_H-M   'P 1'
#
loop_
_entity.id
_entity.type
_entity.pdbx_description
1 polymer ?
#
loop_
_entity_poly.entity_id
_entity_poly.type
_entity_poly.pdbx_seq_one_letter_code
_entity_poly.pdbx_strand_id
1 'polypeptide(L)' 'MHGAPHLVHDGIEQDDHSAPGRPYLLTLGMAGYTTNGIIGQPSLASATKGKAILDSFSEAARAHLAVIGDH' A
#
# COMPACT_ATOMS: atom_id res chain seq x y z
N MET A 1 -4.35 8.58 4.17
CA MET A 1 -3.56 8.71 5.43
C MET A 1 -2.17 9.27 5.11
N HIS A 2 -1.56 9.96 6.09
CA HIS A 2 -0.38 10.84 6.01
C HIS A 2 -0.36 11.93 4.94
N GLY A 3 -0.26 11.61 3.64
CA GLY A 3 -0.09 12.62 2.57
C GLY A 3 -1.38 13.32 2.14
N ALA A 4 -2.48 12.57 2.04
CA ALA A 4 -3.80 13.08 1.70
C ALA A 4 -4.88 12.34 2.51
N PRO A 5 -5.08 12.70 3.79
CA PRO A 5 -6.03 12.00 4.66
C PRO A 5 -7.48 12.11 4.17
N HIS A 6 -7.86 13.21 3.53
CA HIS A 6 -9.22 13.48 3.04
C HIS A 6 -9.64 12.65 1.82
N LEU A 7 -8.72 11.94 1.18
CA LEU A 7 -9.02 11.03 0.06
C LEU A 7 -9.31 9.61 0.53
N VAL A 8 -9.21 9.33 1.82
CA VAL A 8 -9.54 8.02 2.38
C VAL A 8 -11.06 7.97 2.56
N HIS A 9 -11.70 6.98 1.93
CA HIS A 9 -13.12 6.73 2.11
C HIS A 9 -13.42 6.28 3.55
N ASP A 10 -14.49 6.80 4.13
CA ASP A 10 -15.00 6.33 5.42
C ASP A 10 -15.41 4.85 5.31
N GLY A 11 -15.10 4.05 6.33
CA GLY A 11 -15.46 2.63 6.37
C GLY A 11 -14.43 1.67 5.76
N ILE A 12 -13.34 2.19 5.18
CA ILE A 12 -12.24 1.35 4.69
C ILE A 12 -11.63 0.46 5.79
N GLU A 13 -11.76 0.87 7.06
CA GLU A 13 -11.33 0.10 8.22
C GLU A 13 -12.13 -1.19 8.45
N GLN A 14 -13.27 -1.39 7.78
CA GLN A 14 -14.00 -2.66 7.80
C GLN A 14 -13.63 -3.62 6.65
N ASP A 15 -12.85 -3.15 5.67
CA ASP A 15 -12.54 -3.90 4.45
C ASP A 15 -11.29 -4.78 4.57
N ASP A 16 -10.95 -5.24 5.78
CA ASP A 16 -9.87 -6.19 5.99
C ASP A 16 -10.17 -7.51 5.26
N HIS A 17 -9.24 -7.94 4.41
CA HIS A 17 -9.37 -9.17 3.65
C HIS A 17 -8.03 -9.89 3.49
N SER A 18 -7.97 -11.16 3.86
CA SER A 18 -6.76 -11.98 3.78
C SER A 18 -6.86 -12.99 2.63
N ALA A 19 -5.94 -12.86 1.67
CA ALA A 19 -5.75 -13.84 0.60
C ALA A 19 -4.25 -14.20 0.53
N PRO A 20 -3.72 -15.03 1.44
CA PRO A 20 -2.29 -15.30 1.54
C PRO A 20 -1.76 -16.10 0.35
N GLY A 21 -2.58 -17.01 -0.21
CA GLY A 21 -2.27 -17.75 -1.42
C GLY A 21 -2.91 -17.11 -2.64
N ARG A 22 -2.10 -16.63 -3.59
CA ARG A 22 -2.57 -16.00 -4.84
C ARG A 22 -1.88 -16.58 -6.09
N PRO A 23 -1.88 -17.92 -6.29
CA PRO A 23 -1.10 -18.57 -7.35
C PRO A 23 -1.52 -18.19 -8.77
N TYR A 24 -2.77 -17.75 -8.97
CA TYR A 24 -3.34 -17.40 -10.27
C TYR A 24 -3.69 -15.91 -10.38
N LEU A 25 -3.05 -15.04 -9.56
CA LEU A 25 -3.33 -13.60 -9.55
C LEU A 25 -3.23 -12.96 -10.93
N LEU A 26 -2.25 -13.40 -11.73
CA LEU A 26 -2.02 -12.86 -13.08
C LEU A 26 -3.05 -13.36 -14.11
N THR A 27 -3.77 -14.44 -13.81
CA THR A 27 -4.79 -15.03 -14.71
C THR A 27 -6.19 -14.59 -14.32
N LEU A 28 -6.52 -14.67 -13.02
CA LEU A 28 -7.86 -14.37 -12.49
C LEU A 28 -8.03 -12.91 -12.08
N GLY A 29 -6.92 -12.17 -11.94
CA GLY A 29 -6.92 -10.83 -11.37
C GLY A 29 -7.32 -10.81 -9.90
N MET A 30 -7.50 -9.61 -9.36
CA MET A 30 -7.92 -9.40 -7.96
C MET A 30 -9.32 -9.94 -7.68
N ALA A 31 -10.21 -9.97 -8.69
CA ALA A 31 -11.58 -10.47 -8.53
C ALA A 31 -11.65 -11.95 -8.12
N GLY A 32 -10.61 -12.75 -8.44
CA GLY A 32 -10.50 -14.12 -7.96
C GLY A 32 -10.16 -14.25 -6.47
N TYR A 33 -9.82 -13.14 -5.80
CA TYR A 33 -9.29 -13.11 -4.45
C TYR A 33 -9.92 -12.05 -3.54
N THR A 34 -10.81 -11.19 -4.04
CA THR A 34 -11.54 -10.19 -3.27
C THR A 34 -12.71 -9.66 -4.08
N THR A 35 -13.81 -9.30 -3.40
CA THR A 35 -15.01 -8.73 -4.03
C THR A 35 -14.98 -7.20 -4.10
N ASN A 36 -14.29 -6.55 -3.17
CA ASN A 36 -14.20 -5.09 -3.08
C ASN A 36 -12.86 -4.54 -3.62
N GLY A 37 -11.95 -5.42 -4.05
CA GLY A 37 -10.63 -5.04 -4.56
C GLY A 37 -9.57 -4.85 -3.48
N ILE A 38 -9.93 -4.99 -2.19
CA ILE A 38 -9.01 -4.86 -1.07
C ILE A 38 -8.49 -6.24 -0.68
N ILE A 39 -7.16 -6.34 -0.54
CA ILE A 39 -6.46 -7.45 0.09
C ILE A 39 -5.41 -6.84 1.03
N GLY A 40 -5.55 -7.08 2.32
CA GLY A 40 -4.73 -6.48 3.37
C GLY A 40 -5.55 -6.16 4.61
N GLN A 41 -4.98 -5.33 5.49
CA GLN A 41 -5.65 -4.87 6.71
C GLN A 41 -5.67 -3.33 6.80
N PRO A 42 -6.53 -2.64 6.03
CA PRO A 42 -6.67 -1.19 6.15
C PRO A 42 -7.07 -0.73 7.55
N SER A 43 -7.74 -1.57 8.34
CA SER A 43 -8.09 -1.29 9.75
C SER A 43 -6.89 -0.92 10.62
N LEU A 44 -5.70 -1.43 10.27
CA LEU A 44 -4.46 -1.20 10.99
C LEU A 44 -3.68 0.02 10.48
N ALA A 45 -4.18 0.71 9.46
CA ALA A 45 -3.54 1.89 8.91
C ALA A 45 -3.52 3.04 9.95
N SER A 46 -2.44 3.80 9.99
CA SER A 46 -2.37 5.04 10.77
C SER A 46 -1.52 6.09 10.07
N ALA A 47 -1.78 7.37 10.34
CA ALA A 47 -0.97 8.46 9.79
C ALA A 47 0.51 8.36 10.20
N THR A 48 0.78 7.93 11.43
CA THR A 48 2.13 7.71 11.95
C THR A 48 2.86 6.61 11.17
N LYS A 49 2.20 5.47 10.91
CA LYS A 49 2.78 4.40 10.09
C LYS A 49 3.05 4.90 8.66
N GLY A 50 2.11 5.66 8.09
CA GLY A 50 2.27 6.26 6.76
C GLY A 50 3.48 7.19 6.67
N LYS A 51 3.69 8.05 7.67
CA LYS A 51 4.88 8.92 7.75
C LYS A 51 6.18 8.13 7.78
N ALA A 52 6.27 7.15 8.69
CA ALA A 52 7.48 6.35 8.85
C ALA A 52 7.87 5.61 7.55
N ILE A 53 6.89 5.08 6.82
CA ILE A 53 7.12 4.42 5.54
C ILE A 53 7.63 5.42 4.48
N LEU A 54 7.02 6.61 4.37
CA LEU A 54 7.45 7.61 3.40
C LEU A 54 8.85 8.14 3.69
N ASP A 55 9.19 8.36 4.96
CA ASP A 55 10.52 8.77 5.38
C ASP A 55 11.57 7.71 5.00
N SER A 56 11.30 6.43 5.31
CA SER A 56 12.17 5.31 4.97
C SER A 56 12.31 5.11 3.46
N PHE A 57 11.22 5.20 2.71
CA PHE A 57 11.23 5.07 1.26
C PHE A 57 12.01 6.20 0.61
N SER A 58 11.82 7.45 1.06
CA SER A 58 12.56 8.60 0.54
C SER A 58 14.07 8.43 0.74
N GLU A 59 14.47 7.90 1.89
CA GLU A 59 15.88 7.64 2.19
C GLU A 59 16.47 6.55 1.27
N ALA A 60 15.76 5.44 1.10
CA ALA A 60 16.19 4.38 0.18
C ALA A 60 16.27 4.88 -1.28
N ALA A 61 15.31 5.68 -1.72
CA ALA A 61 15.28 6.24 -3.06
C ALA A 61 16.45 7.21 -3.31
N ARG A 62 16.86 8.01 -2.32
CA ARG A 62 18.01 8.93 -2.45
C ARG A 62 19.29 8.21 -2.87
N ALA A 63 19.56 7.03 -2.30
CA ALA A 63 20.73 6.25 -2.67
C ALA A 63 20.74 5.88 -4.15
N HIS A 64 19.57 5.50 -4.70
CA HIS A 64 19.44 5.20 -6.13
C HIS A 64 19.51 6.45 -7.00
N LEU A 65 18.89 7.55 -6.57
CA LEU A 65 18.91 8.82 -7.30
C LEU A 65 20.32 9.41 -7.39
N ALA A 66 21.15 9.26 -6.36
CA ALA A 66 22.55 9.67 -6.40
C ALA A 66 23.32 8.94 -7.52
N VAL A 67 23.10 7.63 -7.67
CA VAL A 67 23.76 6.82 -8.72
C VAL A 67 23.29 7.22 -10.12
N ILE A 68 22.03 7.60 -10.29
CA ILE A 68 21.47 7.95 -11.61
C ILE A 68 21.71 9.44 -11.96
N GLY A 69 21.82 10.31 -10.96
CA GLY A 69 21.96 11.75 -11.11
C GLY A 69 23.38 12.27 -11.30
N ASP A 70 24.40 11.43 -11.07
CA ASP A 70 25.82 11.76 -11.27
C ASP A 70 26.28 11.64 -12.75
N HIS A 71 25.35 11.80 -13.71
CA HIS A 71 25.60 11.80 -15.16
C HIS A 71 25.41 13.16 -15.81
#